data_AF-A0A8J2VID4-F1
#
_entry.id   AF-A0A8J2VID4-F1
#
_cell.length_a   1.000
_cell.length_b   1.000
_cell.length_c   1.000
_cell.angle_alpha   90.00
_cell.angle_beta   90.00
_cell.angle_gamma   90.00
#
_symmetry.space_group_name_H-M   'P 1'
#
loop_
_entity.id
_entity.type
_entity.pdbx_description
1 polymer ?
#
loop_
_entity_poly.entity_id
_entity_poly.type
_entity_poly.pdbx_seq_one_letter_code
_entity_poly.pdbx_strand_id
1 'polypeptide(L)' 'MSTRHELTDEQWAVIELLPKPKSGPGRPPADPRKTLNGILYVLKTGCAWADLPR' A
#
# COMPACT_ATOMS: atom_id res chain seq x y z
N MET A 1 2.29 13.27 8.84
CA MET A 1 2.76 13.92 7.60
C MET A 1 3.12 12.83 6.61
N SER A 2 2.40 12.74 5.50
CA SER A 2 2.66 11.73 4.45
C SER A 2 3.75 12.23 3.49
N THR A 3 4.63 11.35 3.01
CA THR A 3 5.60 11.70 1.96
C THR A 3 4.87 11.88 0.61
N ARG A 4 5.50 12.55 -0.37
CA ARG A 4 4.90 12.84 -1.70
C ARG A 4 4.27 11.62 -2.40
N HIS A 5 4.80 10.43 -2.12
CA HIS A 5 4.41 9.19 -2.80
C HIS A 5 3.40 8.35 -2.01
N GLU A 6 3.16 8.66 -0.74
CA GLU A 6 2.31 7.89 0.16
C GLU A 6 0.92 8.48 0.36
N LEU A 7 -0.02 7.63 0.76
CA LEU A 7 -1.39 8.01 1.10
C LEU A 7 -1.46 8.80 2.39
N THR A 8 -2.19 9.92 2.36
CA THR A 8 -2.54 10.65 3.58
C THR A 8 -3.50 9.84 4.44
N ASP A 9 -3.61 10.21 5.72
CA ASP A 9 -4.51 9.51 6.64
C ASP A 9 -5.97 9.66 6.22
N GLU A 10 -6.36 10.81 5.66
CA GLU A 10 -7.71 11.06 5.15
C GLU A 10 -8.02 10.20 3.93
N GLN A 11 -7.05 10.04 3.01
CA GLN A 11 -7.21 9.16 1.85
C GLN A 11 -7.30 7.70 2.30
N TRP A 12 -6.48 7.30 3.27
CA TRP A 12 -6.51 5.96 3.82
C TRP A 12 -7.85 5.65 4.51
N ALA A 13 -8.42 6.60 5.25
CA ALA A 13 -9.70 6.42 5.93
C ALA A 13 -10.85 6.05 4.96
N VAL A 14 -10.82 6.54 3.72
CA VAL A 14 -11.80 6.15 2.69
C VAL A 14 -11.55 4.72 2.18
N ILE A 15 -10.29 4.36 1.96
CA ILE A 15 -9.89 3.05 1.43
C ILE A 15 -10.13 1.93 2.45
N GLU A 16 -9.91 2.21 3.73
CA GLU A 16 -10.08 1.20 4.79
C GLU A 16 -11.54 0.73 4.95
N LEU A 17 -12.51 1.48 4.44
CA LEU A 17 -13.91 1.08 4.39
C LEU A 17 -14.18 -0.04 3.37
N LEU A 18 -13.24 -0.32 2.46
CA LEU A 18 -13.38 -1.40 1.51
C LEU A 18 -13.34 -2.76 2.23
N PRO A 19 -14.13 -3.75 1.78
CA PRO A 19 -14.11 -5.09 2.38
C PRO A 19 -12.70 -5.67 2.40
N LYS A 20 -12.24 -6.06 3.59
CA LYS A 20 -10.94 -6.71 3.74
C LYS A 20 -10.95 -8.05 3.00
N PRO A 21 -9.86 -8.42 2.29
CA PRO A 21 -9.79 -9.71 1.63
C PRO A 21 -9.97 -10.84 2.65
N LYS A 22 -10.76 -11.85 2.28
CA LYS A 22 -10.96 -13.03 3.13
C LYS A 22 -9.62 -13.73 3.31
N SER A 23 -9.21 -14.00 4.55
CA SER A 23 -8.07 -14.88 4.79
C SER A 23 -8.46 -16.30 4.42
N GLY A 24 -7.78 -16.89 3.44
CA GLY A 24 -7.91 -18.29 3.07
C GLY A 24 -6.69 -19.10 3.48
N PRO A 25 -6.66 -20.41 3.17
CA PRO A 25 -5.44 -21.20 3.32
C PRO A 25 -4.32 -20.60 2.46
N GLY A 26 -3.14 -20.36 3.07
CA GLY A 26 -1.99 -19.75 2.41
C GLY A 26 -1.26 -18.74 3.29
N ARG A 27 -0.38 -17.93 2.66
CA ARG A 27 0.33 -16.86 3.37
C ARG A 27 -0.65 -15.76 3.78
N PRO A 28 -0.63 -15.30 5.04
CA PRO A 28 -1.44 -14.18 5.47
C PRO A 28 -1.21 -12.94 4.58
N PRO A 29 -2.25 -12.13 4.32
CA PRO A 29 -2.11 -10.88 3.60
C PRO A 29 -1.06 -9.97 4.25
N ALA A 30 -0.30 -9.25 3.43
CA ALA A 30 0.57 -8.18 3.91
C ALA A 30 -0.24 -6.98 4.40
N ASP A 31 0.42 -6.04 5.09
CA ASP A 31 -0.21 -4.80 5.53
C ASP A 31 -0.78 -4.02 4.33
N PRO A 32 -2.12 -3.81 4.26
CA PRO A 32 -2.75 -3.24 3.08
C PRO A 32 -2.25 -1.83 2.75
N ARG A 33 -1.95 -1.01 3.76
CA ARG A 33 -1.50 0.37 3.56
C ARG A 33 -0.09 0.42 3.00
N LYS A 34 0.83 -0.36 3.56
CA LYS A 34 2.19 -0.52 3.04
C LYS A 34 2.20 -1.08 1.63
N THR A 35 1.37 -2.09 1.35
CA THR A 35 1.25 -2.65 0.00
C THR A 35 0.81 -1.58 -1.00
N LEU A 36 -0.23 -0.81 -0.67
CA LEU A 36 -0.74 0.22 -1.58
C LEU A 36 0.26 1.40 -1.75
N ASN A 37 0.91 1.83 -0.67
CA ASN A 37 1.99 2.82 -0.75
C ASN A 37 3.14 2.35 -1.65
N GLY A 38 3.54 1.07 -1.56
CA GLY A 38 4.57 0.49 -2.44
C GLY A 38 4.15 0.50 -3.91
N ILE A 39 2.90 0.11 -4.21
CA ILE A 39 2.34 0.17 -5.57
C ILE A 39 2.38 1.61 -6.09
N LEU A 40 1.90 2.57 -5.31
CA LEU A 40 1.88 3.98 -5.68
C LEU A 40 3.28 4.55 -5.89
N TYR A 41 4.25 4.13 -5.08
CA TYR A 41 5.64 4.54 -5.24
C TYR A 41 6.20 4.08 -6.59
N VAL A 42 6.06 2.79 -6.92
CA VAL A 42 6.51 2.24 -8.21
C VAL A 42 5.81 2.93 -9.37
N LEU A 43 4.49 3.12 -9.30
CA LEU A 43 3.72 3.78 -10.36
C LEU A 43 4.12 5.26 -10.55
N LYS A 44 4.47 5.97 -9.47
CA LYS A 44 4.86 7.39 -9.53
C LYS A 44 6.32 7.60 -9.94
N THR A 45 7.21 6.66 -9.62
CA THR A 45 8.67 6.83 -9.79
C THR A 45 9.24 6.00 -10.94
N GLY A 46 8.54 4.95 -11.38
CA GLY A 46 9.07 3.97 -12.35
C GLY A 46 10.17 3.05 -11.76
N CYS A 47 10.42 3.12 -10.46
CA CYS A 47 11.45 2.36 -9.77
C CYS A 47 11.10 0.85 -9.74
N ALA A 48 12.11 -0.01 -9.85
CA ALA A 48 11.90 -1.45 -9.72
C ALA A 48 11.49 -1.82 -8.30
N TRP A 49 10.71 -2.89 -8.15
CA TRP A 49 10.26 -3.39 -6.83
C TRP A 49 11.42 -3.72 -5.87
N ALA A 50 12.57 -4.15 -6.41
CA ALA A 50 13.76 -4.46 -5.62
C ALA A 50 14.44 -3.22 -5.03
N ASP A 51 14.20 -2.06 -5.63
CA ASP A 51 14.84 -0.79 -5.30
C ASP A 51 13.92 0.11 -4.44
N LEU A 52 12.81 -0.44 -3.94
CA LEU A 52 11.93 0.27 -3.01
C LEU A 52 12.72 0.69 -1.76
N PRO A 53 12.56 1.94 -1.29
CA PRO A 53 13.12 2.36 -0.02
C PRO A 53 12.56 1.49 1.12
N ARG A 54 13.44 1.04 2.03
CA ARG A 54 13.11 0.15 3.15
C ARG A 54 12.55 0.89 4.35
#